data_AF-A0A536WS68-F1
#
_entry.id   AF-A0A536WS68-F1
#
_cell.length_a   1.000
_cell.length_b   1.000
_cell.length_c   1.000
_cell.angle_alpha   90.00
_cell.angle_beta   90.00
_cell.angle_gamma   90.00
#
_symmetry.space_group_name_H-M   'P 1'
#
loop_
_entity.id
_entity.type
_entity.pdbx_description
1 polymer ?
#
loop_
_entity_poly.entity_id
_entity_poly.type
_entity_poly.pdbx_seq_one_letter_code
_entity_poly.pdbx_strand_id
1 'polypeptide(L)'
;EARFVWIERARDRPRKSVGFDFDGAPFTHVGNRVTFEVLLASFGLDHDPALATLGAAVHFLDIGGVPVPDAKGLETLLRGIKEKARSDDALLAEAMRIFDHFYSAYATSSRS
;
A
#
# COMPACT_ATOMS: atom_id res chain seq x y z
N GLU A 1 -21.52 -0.58 2.43
CA GLU A 1 -20.15 -0.62 2.94
C GLU A 1 -19.26 -1.34 1.94
N ALA A 2 -18.03 -0.87 1.72
CA ALA A 2 -17.07 -1.53 0.84
C ALA A 2 -16.26 -2.56 1.64
N ARG A 3 -15.83 -3.65 0.99
CA ARG A 3 -15.01 -4.70 1.61
C ARG A 3 -13.94 -5.20 0.65
N PHE A 4 -12.82 -5.62 1.18
CA PHE A 4 -11.81 -6.33 0.39
C PHE A 4 -12.26 -7.76 0.12
N VAL A 5 -11.85 -8.29 -1.03
CA VAL A 5 -12.05 -9.68 -1.42
C VAL A 5 -10.74 -10.17 -1.99
N TRP A 6 -10.15 -11.16 -1.32
CA TRP A 6 -8.93 -11.82 -1.76
C TRP A 6 -9.26 -12.83 -2.85
N ILE A 7 -8.47 -12.85 -3.92
CA ILE A 7 -8.68 -13.72 -5.07
C ILE A 7 -7.41 -14.54 -5.32
N GLU A 8 -7.56 -15.81 -5.67
CA GLU A 8 -6.41 -16.66 -6.04
C GLU A 8 -5.92 -16.34 -7.45
N ARG A 9 -6.83 -15.96 -8.36
CA ARG A 9 -6.52 -15.65 -9.75
C ARG A 9 -7.33 -14.44 -10.21
N ALA A 10 -6.78 -13.66 -11.14
CA ALA A 10 -7.44 -12.49 -11.72
C ALA A 10 -8.86 -12.79 -12.26
N ARG A 11 -9.05 -13.99 -12.84
CA ARG A 11 -10.36 -14.44 -13.36
C ARG A 11 -11.43 -14.69 -12.27
N ASP A 12 -11.02 -14.87 -11.03
CA ASP A 12 -11.91 -15.17 -9.89
C ASP A 12 -12.52 -13.88 -9.30
N ARG A 13 -12.15 -12.71 -9.84
CA ARG A 13 -12.66 -11.41 -9.41
C ARG A 13 -14.19 -11.32 -9.51
N PRO A 14 -14.89 -10.97 -8.42
CA PRO A 14 -16.34 -10.79 -8.43
C PRO A 14 -16.82 -9.75 -9.45
N ARG A 15 -17.99 -10.00 -10.06
CA ARG A 15 -18.67 -9.00 -10.89
C ARG A 15 -19.02 -7.78 -10.01
N LYS A 16 -18.85 -6.57 -10.57
CA LYS A 16 -19.08 -5.28 -9.88
C LYS A 16 -18.13 -4.97 -8.71
N SER A 17 -16.92 -5.55 -8.69
CA SER A 17 -15.82 -5.05 -7.85
C SER A 17 -14.88 -4.12 -8.62
N VAL A 18 -14.07 -3.36 -7.88
CA VAL A 18 -12.90 -2.65 -8.42
C VAL A 18 -11.68 -3.54 -8.17
N GLY A 19 -10.92 -3.84 -9.22
CA GLY A 19 -9.68 -4.61 -9.10
C GLY A 19 -8.49 -3.68 -8.92
N PHE A 20 -7.55 -4.07 -8.06
CA PHE A 20 -6.25 -3.43 -7.94
C PHE A 20 -5.19 -4.49 -7.55
N ASP A 21 -3.92 -4.21 -7.83
CA ASP A 21 -2.76 -5.00 -7.38
C ASP A 21 -2.67 -6.45 -7.90
N PHE A 22 -3.10 -6.66 -9.14
CA PHE A 22 -2.85 -7.90 -9.89
C PHE A 22 -2.77 -7.61 -11.40
N ASP A 23 -2.25 -8.57 -12.16
CA ASP A 23 -2.09 -8.45 -13.61
C ASP A 23 -3.43 -8.21 -14.32
N GLY A 24 -3.52 -7.11 -15.07
CA GLY A 24 -4.72 -6.72 -15.81
C GLY A 24 -5.80 -6.05 -14.95
N ALA A 25 -5.52 -5.72 -13.69
CA ALA A 25 -6.38 -4.86 -12.88
C ALA A 25 -6.41 -3.42 -13.45
N PRO A 26 -7.54 -2.68 -13.31
CA PRO A 26 -7.60 -1.26 -13.66
C PRO A 26 -6.56 -0.39 -12.95
N PHE A 27 -6.20 -0.75 -11.72
CA PHE A 27 -5.13 -0.12 -10.95
C PHE A 27 -4.04 -1.16 -10.68
N THR A 28 -2.95 -1.09 -11.41
CA THR A 28 -1.79 -1.98 -11.30
C THR A 28 -0.53 -1.17 -11.57
N HIS A 29 0.63 -1.80 -11.64
CA HIS A 29 1.88 -1.11 -11.92
C HIS A 29 1.82 -0.44 -13.30
N VAL A 30 2.26 0.82 -13.38
CA VAL A 30 2.31 1.58 -14.64
C VAL A 30 3.67 2.24 -14.78
N GLY A 31 4.45 1.75 -15.74
CA GLY A 31 5.85 2.19 -15.89
C GLY A 31 6.64 1.87 -14.63
N ASN A 32 7.21 2.90 -13.99
CA ASN A 32 7.94 2.75 -12.73
C ASN A 32 7.05 2.94 -11.49
N ARG A 33 5.74 3.18 -11.62
CA ARG A 33 4.86 3.37 -10.47
C ARG A 33 4.31 2.05 -9.98
N VAL A 34 4.42 1.78 -8.68
CA VAL A 34 3.75 0.63 -8.03
C VAL A 34 2.26 0.89 -7.84
N THR A 35 1.46 -0.15 -7.54
CA THR A 35 0.00 -0.01 -7.43
C THR A 35 -0.43 1.13 -6.50
N PHE A 36 0.24 1.29 -5.36
CA PHE A 36 -0.06 2.37 -4.41
C PHE A 36 0.12 3.77 -5.01
N GLU A 37 1.23 4.01 -5.71
CA GLU A 37 1.49 5.30 -6.38
C GLU A 37 0.52 5.56 -7.54
N VAL A 38 0.10 4.49 -8.25
CA VAL A 38 -0.92 4.58 -9.30
C VAL A 38 -2.27 4.98 -8.69
N LEU A 39 -2.64 4.43 -7.53
CA LEU A 39 -3.85 4.84 -6.82
C LEU A 39 -3.76 6.31 -6.39
N LEU A 40 -2.65 6.75 -5.79
CA LEU A 40 -2.47 8.15 -5.40
C LEU A 40 -2.66 9.09 -6.58
N ALA A 41 -2.00 8.84 -7.71
CA ALA A 41 -2.13 9.67 -8.91
C ALA A 41 -3.54 9.65 -9.50
N SER A 42 -4.19 8.47 -9.52
CA SER A 42 -5.52 8.31 -10.11
C SER A 42 -6.62 9.04 -9.35
N PHE A 43 -6.45 9.20 -8.04
CA PHE A 43 -7.39 9.92 -7.17
C PHE A 43 -6.90 11.32 -6.80
N GLY A 44 -5.81 11.80 -7.41
CA GLY A 44 -5.26 13.13 -7.19
C GLY A 44 -4.77 13.35 -5.75
N LEU A 45 -4.22 12.32 -5.11
CA LEU A 45 -3.67 12.35 -3.75
C LEU A 45 -2.13 12.40 -3.72
N ASP A 46 -1.49 12.37 -4.90
CA ASP A 46 -0.04 12.43 -5.07
C ASP A 46 0.60 13.79 -4.72
N HIS A 47 -0.22 14.81 -4.48
CA HIS A 47 0.21 16.11 -3.98
C HIS A 47 0.35 16.18 -2.45
N ASP A 48 -0.12 15.17 -1.71
CA ASP A 48 0.05 15.09 -0.27
C ASP A 48 1.49 14.63 0.07
N PRO A 49 2.30 15.45 0.78
CA PRO A 49 3.69 15.10 1.06
C PRO A 49 3.87 13.85 1.94
N ALA A 50 2.92 13.60 2.84
CA ALA A 50 2.97 12.43 3.71
C ALA A 50 2.63 11.16 2.92
N LEU A 51 1.63 11.22 2.04
CA LEU A 51 1.33 10.10 1.13
C LEU A 51 2.44 9.88 0.10
N ALA A 52 3.09 10.93 -0.40
CA ALA A 52 4.24 10.80 -1.29
C ALA A 52 5.42 10.10 -0.61
N THR A 53 5.70 10.45 0.65
CA THR A 53 6.75 9.79 1.45
C THR A 53 6.42 8.33 1.71
N LEU A 54 5.17 8.04 2.06
CA LEU A 54 4.68 6.67 2.22
C LEU A 54 4.76 5.89 0.91
N GLY A 55 4.45 6.53 -0.23
CA GLY A 55 4.53 5.94 -1.56
C GLY A 55 5.94 5.55 -1.92
N ALA A 56 6.94 6.39 -1.64
CA ALA A 56 8.34 6.05 -1.83
C ALA A 56 8.78 4.85 -0.96
N ALA A 57 8.30 4.76 0.28
CA ALA A 57 8.58 3.61 1.14
C ALA A 57 7.95 2.33 0.60
N VAL A 58 6.67 2.36 0.20
CA VAL A 58 5.97 1.20 -0.40
C VAL A 58 6.65 0.77 -1.69
N HIS A 59 7.01 1.72 -2.57
CA HIS A 59 7.73 1.46 -3.81
C HIS A 59 9.05 0.72 -3.55
N PHE A 60 9.84 1.22 -2.59
CA PHE A 60 11.11 0.58 -2.23
C PHE A 60 10.91 -0.87 -1.75
N LEU A 61 9.84 -1.14 -0.99
CA LEU A 61 9.54 -2.47 -0.49
C LEU A 61 9.01 -3.43 -1.55
N ASP A 62 8.34 -2.90 -2.56
CA ASP A 62 7.68 -3.68 -3.61
C ASP A 62 8.66 -4.03 -4.75
N ILE A 63 9.37 -3.03 -5.29
CA ILE A 63 10.26 -3.22 -6.45
C ILE A 63 11.71 -2.75 -6.23
N GLY A 64 12.05 -2.29 -5.02
CA GLY A 64 13.40 -1.77 -4.70
C GLY A 64 13.61 -0.32 -5.15
N GLY A 65 14.87 0.07 -5.36
CA GLY A 65 15.22 1.42 -5.82
C GLY A 65 15.91 2.27 -4.74
N VAL A 66 15.54 3.55 -4.66
CA VAL A 66 16.17 4.50 -3.73
C VAL A 66 15.74 4.16 -2.29
N PRO A 67 16.67 3.86 -1.37
CA PRO A 67 16.32 3.56 0.00
C PRO A 67 15.64 4.73 0.71
N VAL A 68 14.53 4.45 1.40
CA VAL A 68 13.86 5.41 2.29
C VAL A 68 14.23 5.07 3.74
N PRO A 69 14.61 6.05 4.59
CA PRO A 69 15.14 5.79 5.94
C PRO A 69 14.29 4.82 6.78
N ASP A 70 12.97 4.97 6.76
CA ASP A 70 12.08 4.17 7.60
C ASP A 70 11.63 2.86 6.94
N ALA A 71 11.93 2.64 5.65
CA ALA A 71 11.41 1.50 4.90
C ALA A 71 11.82 0.16 5.52
N LYS A 72 13.07 0.03 5.98
CA LYS A 72 13.55 -1.19 6.64
C LYS A 72 12.85 -1.47 7.98
N GLY A 73 12.49 -0.42 8.70
CA GLY A 73 11.69 -0.52 9.93
C GLY A 73 10.27 -0.98 9.61
N LEU A 74 9.63 -0.35 8.61
CA LEU A 74 8.32 -0.74 8.12
C LEU A 74 8.30 -2.20 7.62
N GLU A 75 9.27 -2.62 6.82
CA GLU A 75 9.43 -4.00 6.37
C GLU A 75 9.49 -4.99 7.54
N THR A 76 10.27 -4.66 8.56
CA THR A 76 10.45 -5.51 9.74
C THR A 76 9.15 -5.66 10.52
N LEU A 77 8.38 -4.57 10.68
CA LEU A 77 7.06 -4.61 11.30
C LEU A 77 6.07 -5.43 10.47
N LEU A 78 5.97 -5.18 9.16
CA LEU A 78 5.06 -5.90 8.27
C LEU A 78 5.35 -7.39 8.21
N ARG A 79 6.63 -7.78 8.21
CA ARG A 79 7.05 -9.19 8.32
C ARG A 79 6.55 -9.81 9.62
N GLY A 80 6.73 -9.14 10.76
CA GLY A 80 6.26 -9.62 12.05
C GLY A 80 4.73 -9.73 12.16
N ILE A 81 3.99 -8.80 11.53
CA ILE A 81 2.53 -8.87 11.43
C ILE A 81 2.13 -10.09 10.60
N LYS A 82 2.74 -10.26 9.42
CA LYS A 82 2.45 -11.38 8.52
C LYS A 82 2.70 -12.74 9.18
N GLU A 83 3.76 -12.88 9.96
CA GLU A 83 4.08 -14.11 10.70
C GLU A 83 3.03 -14.47 11.77
N LYS A 84 2.31 -13.47 12.30
CA LYS A 84 1.30 -13.66 13.37
C LYS A 84 -0.14 -13.68 12.87
N ALA A 85 -0.39 -13.09 11.71
CA ALA A 85 -1.72 -12.99 11.14
C ALA A 85 -2.32 -14.37 10.84
N ARG A 86 -3.61 -14.55 11.16
CA ARG A 86 -4.33 -15.81 10.94
C ARG A 86 -5.13 -15.83 9.64
N SER A 87 -5.24 -14.70 8.97
CA SER A 87 -5.93 -14.50 7.70
C SER A 87 -5.45 -13.21 7.03
N ASP A 88 -5.73 -13.06 5.73
CA ASP A 88 -5.42 -11.84 4.98
C ASP A 88 -6.18 -10.62 5.53
N ASP A 89 -7.42 -10.81 6.01
CA ASP A 89 -8.18 -9.74 6.66
C ASP A 89 -7.52 -9.28 7.98
N ALA A 90 -6.96 -10.21 8.76
CA ALA A 90 -6.24 -9.87 9.99
C ALA A 90 -4.93 -9.14 9.69
N LEU A 91 -4.19 -9.61 8.68
CA LEU A 91 -2.98 -8.95 8.18
C LEU A 91 -3.30 -7.53 7.71
N LEU A 92 -4.33 -7.36 6.88
CA LEU A 92 -4.78 -6.07 6.37
C LEU A 92 -5.15 -5.12 7.50
N ALA A 93 -5.95 -5.57 8.47
CA ALA A 93 -6.38 -4.72 9.59
C ALA A 93 -5.22 -4.26 10.49
N GLU A 94 -4.16 -5.06 10.64
CA GLU A 94 -2.94 -4.65 11.34
C GLU A 94 -2.08 -3.72 10.49
N ALA A 95 -1.84 -4.07 9.22
CA ALA A 95 -1.05 -3.25 8.30
C ALA A 95 -1.66 -1.86 8.10
N MET A 96 -2.98 -1.75 7.92
CA MET A 96 -3.68 -0.46 7.78
C MET A 96 -3.41 0.46 8.97
N ARG A 97 -3.49 -0.06 10.21
CA ARG A 97 -3.18 0.72 11.41
C ARG A 97 -1.73 1.22 11.44
N ILE A 98 -0.78 0.40 11.00
CA ILE A 98 0.62 0.82 10.90
C ILE A 98 0.76 1.93 9.85
N PHE A 99 0.19 1.78 8.66
CA PHE A 99 0.23 2.80 7.62
C PHE A 99 -0.44 4.11 8.07
N ASP A 100 -1.54 4.06 8.83
CA ASP A 100 -2.18 5.25 9.43
C ASP A 100 -1.26 5.98 10.41
N HIS A 101 -0.50 5.24 11.23
CA HIS A 101 0.49 5.83 12.14
C HIS A 101 1.66 6.48 11.39
N PHE A 102 2.17 5.82 10.35
CA PHE A 102 3.23 6.38 9.51
C PHE A 102 2.76 7.66 8.80
N TYR A 103 1.58 7.63 8.19
CA TYR A 103 0.98 8.81 7.57
C TYR A 103 0.83 9.95 8.58
N SER A 104 0.31 9.68 9.78
CA SER A 104 0.15 10.70 10.83
C SER A 104 1.48 11.32 11.27
N ALA A 105 2.52 10.49 11.38
CA ALA A 105 3.86 10.96 11.73
C ALA A 105 4.44 11.87 10.63
N TYR A 106 4.39 11.43 9.37
CA TYR A 106 4.88 12.22 8.23
C TYR A 106 4.10 13.53 8.04
N ALA A 107 2.77 13.50 8.19
CA ALA A 107 1.93 14.68 8.09
C ALA A 107 2.19 15.71 9.20
N THR A 108 2.69 15.27 10.37
CA THR A 108 3.08 16.16 11.46
C THR A 108 4.44 16.79 11.18
N SER A 109 5.41 16.01 10.73
CA SER A 109 6.75 16.49 10.36
C SER A 109 6.74 17.45 9.17
N SER A 110 5.77 17.35 8.25
CA SER A 110 5.63 18.29 7.14
C SER A 110 5.04 19.65 7.55
N ARG A 111 4.54 19.79 8.79
CA ARG A 111 3.94 21.03 9.32
C ARG A 111 4.87 21.79 10.28
N SER A 112 5.98 21.17 10.70
CA SER A 112 7.02 21.76 11.55
C SER A 112 8.13 22.38 10.72
#